data_AF-A0A450W8V9-F1
#
_entry.id   AF-A0A450W8V9-F1
#
_cell.length_a   1.000
_cell.length_b   1.000
_cell.length_c   1.000
_cell.angle_alpha   90.00
_cell.angle_beta   90.00
_cell.angle_gamma   90.00
#
_symmetry.space_group_name_H-M   'P 1'
#
loop_
_entity.id
_entity.type
_entity.pdbx_description
1 polymer ?
#
loop_
_entity_poly.entity_id
_entity_poly.type
_entity_poly.pdbx_seq_one_letter_code
_entity_poly.pdbx_strand_id
1 'polypeptide(L)' 'MEQKNKVKIFISYAHEDEDHVRNFEKYLSPLLNDGSIDFWYDKK' A
#
# COMPACT_ATOMS: atom_id res chain seq x y z
N MET A 1 17.53 7.40 -17.41
CA MET A 1 16.37 6.65 -16.88
C MET A 1 15.90 7.42 -15.65
N GLU A 2 14.71 8.04 -15.71
CA GLU A 2 14.16 8.74 -14.54
C GLU A 2 13.92 7.72 -13.42
N GLN A 3 14.54 7.96 -12.26
CA GLN A 3 14.20 7.23 -11.04
C GLN A 3 12.81 7.71 -10.63
N LYS A 4 11.76 6.98 -10.98
CA LYS A 4 10.43 7.18 -10.39
C LYS A 4 10.60 7.01 -8.87
N ASN A 5 10.59 8.13 -8.14
CA ASN A 5 10.57 8.10 -6.69
C ASN A 5 9.26 7.46 -6.25
N LYS A 6 9.34 6.19 -5.83
CA LYS A 6 8.19 5.45 -5.31
C LYS A 6 7.64 6.16 -4.09
N VAL A 7 6.35 6.43 -4.07
CA VAL A 7 5.67 6.95 -2.89
C VAL A 7 5.56 5.81 -1.88
N LYS A 8 6.12 6.03 -0.68
CA LYS A 8 6.12 5.08 0.42
C LYS A 8 4.93 5.34 1.34
N ILE A 9 4.07 4.36 1.52
CA ILE A 9 2.82 4.48 2.28
C ILE A 9 2.85 3.51 3.47
N PHE A 10 2.67 4.04 4.67
CA PHE A 10 2.40 3.24 5.85
C PHE A 10 0.90 3.28 6.17
N ILE A 11 0.28 2.13 6.35
CA ILE A 11 -1.15 2.04 6.71
C ILE A 11 -1.25 1.76 8.21
N SER A 12 -1.71 2.75 8.96
CA SER A 12 -2.05 2.61 10.38
C SER A 12 -3.54 2.31 10.52
N TYR A 13 -3.86 1.26 11.29
CA TYR A 13 -5.23 0.77 11.45
C TYR A 13 -5.38 0.07 12.81
N ALA A 14 -6.61 0.04 13.34
CA ALA A 14 -6.93 -0.80 14.49
C ALA A 14 -7.02 -2.27 14.05
N HIS A 15 -6.71 -3.21 14.94
CA HIS A 15 -6.70 -4.64 14.59
C HIS A 15 -8.07 -5.15 14.09
N GLU A 16 -9.16 -4.54 14.58
CA GLU A 16 -10.54 -4.82 14.15
C GLU A 16 -10.81 -4.43 12.69
N ASP A 17 -10.01 -3.53 12.11
CA ASP A 17 -10.20 -2.98 10.76
C ASP A 17 -9.34 -3.68 9.68
N GLU A 18 -8.72 -4.83 9.99
CA GLU A 18 -7.80 -5.49 9.04
C GLU A 18 -8.46 -5.80 7.69
N ASP A 19 -9.75 -6.13 7.68
CA ASP A 19 -10.50 -6.39 6.45
C ASP A 19 -10.65 -5.14 5.57
N HIS A 20 -10.62 -3.94 6.16
CA HIS A 20 -10.58 -2.68 5.41
C HIS A 20 -9.23 -2.49 4.74
N VAL A 21 -8.12 -2.83 5.40
CA VAL A 21 -6.78 -2.79 4.81
C VAL A 21 -6.70 -3.74 3.62
N ARG A 22 -7.19 -4.98 3.76
CA ARG A 22 -7.22 -5.96 2.66
C ARG A 22 -8.04 -5.48 1.46
N ASN A 23 -9.16 -4.79 1.70
CA ASN A 23 -9.93 -4.18 0.63
C ASN A 23 -9.22 -2.98 0.01
N PHE A 24 -8.51 -2.18 0.82
CA PHE A 24 -7.71 -1.06 0.35
C PHE A 24 -6.54 -1.51 -0.54
N GLU A 25 -5.88 -2.63 -0.22
CA GLU A 25 -4.82 -3.22 -1.07
C GLU A 25 -5.29 -3.50 -2.51
N LYS A 26 -6.56 -3.90 -2.70
CA LYS A 26 -7.15 -4.12 -4.04
C LYS A 26 -7.19 -2.83 -4.86
N TYR A 27 -7.50 -1.71 -4.23
CA TYR A 27 -7.51 -0.40 -4.87
C TYR A 27 -6.10 0.15 -5.12
N LEU A 28 -5.13 -0.22 -4.29
CA LEU A 28 -3.72 0.13 -4.46
C LEU A 28 -3.00 -0.74 -5.51
N SER A 29 -3.54 -1.91 -5.85
CA SER A 29 -2.91 -2.88 -6.75
C SER A 29 -2.46 -2.31 -8.10
N PRO A 30 -3.23 -1.46 -8.81
CA PRO A 30 -2.76 -0.85 -10.06
C PRO A 30 -1.50 0.02 -9.88
N LEU A 31 -1.45 0.78 -8.78
CA LEU A 31 -0.34 1.68 -8.45
C LEU A 31 0.92 0.92 -7.99
N LEU A 32 0.70 -0.19 -7.29
CA LEU A 32 1.77 -1.11 -6.89
C LEU A 32 2.36 -1.79 -8.14
N ASN A 33 1.51 -2.23 -9.06
CA ASN A 33 1.89 -2.96 -10.26
C ASN A 33 2.65 -2.08 -11.28
N ASP A 34 2.32 -0.79 -11.40
CA ASP A 34 3.08 0.13 -12.25
C ASP A 34 4.37 0.64 -11.57
N GLY A 35 4.56 0.27 -10.30
CA GLY A 35 5.73 0.62 -9.50
C GLY A 35 5.72 2.08 -9.04
N SER A 36 4.57 2.75 -9.01
CA SER A 36 4.44 4.13 -8.53
C SER A 36 4.48 4.23 -7.01
N ILE A 37 4.05 3.18 -6.31
CA ILE A 37 4.01 3.15 -4.84
C ILE A 37 4.70 1.91 -4.27
N ASP A 38 4.97 1.99 -2.97
CA ASP A 38 5.31 0.88 -2.10
C ASP A 38 4.55 1.07 -0.78
N PHE A 39 4.06 -0.01 -0.16
CA PHE A 39 3.29 0.11 1.08
C PHE A 39 3.52 -1.05 2.05
N TRP A 40 3.41 -0.74 3.35
CA TRP A 40 3.52 -1.71 4.44
C TRP A 40 2.59 -1.33 5.60
N TYR A 41 2.38 -2.28 6.51
CA TYR A 41 1.55 -2.12 7.70
C TYR A 41 2.00 -3.12 8.76
N ASP A 42 1.61 -2.94 10.02
CA ASP A 42 2.21 -3.62 11.18
C ASP A 42 2.38 -5.16 11.06
N LYS A 43 1.44 -5.83 10.39
CA LYS A 43 1.45 -7.30 10.19
C LYS A 43 2.20 -7.79 8.94
N LYS A 44 2.74 -6.91 8.08
CA LYS A 44 3.33 -7.24 6.77
C LYS A 44 4.70 -6.62 6.58
#